data_AF-A0A356DVW6-F1
#
_entry.id   AF-A0A356DVW6-F1
#
_cell.length_a   1.000
_cell.length_b   1.000
_cell.length_c   1.000
_cell.angle_alpha   90.00
_cell.angle_beta   90.00
_cell.angle_gamma   90.00
#
_symmetry.space_group_name_H-M   'P 1'
#
loop_
_entity.id
_entity.type
_entity.pdbx_description
1 polymer ?
#
loop_
_entity_poly.entity_id
_entity_poly.type
_entity_poly.pdbx_seq_one_letter_code
_entity_poly.pdbx_strand_id
1 'polypeptide(L)'
;MTKTVYRYLISLAMILILSTACEPLAQPVQSTVTVPEAALPTETPEPTPIPPIPTPTEAPVKVWFEPALPNDLLENELKAFVEQSGAEKKESSLQLTFSPEGELSQWIFALVAPFATVTDSVTTEEFLDFWQNGASFPATELVMEKTAFAGLKTMYGEPVGKV
;
A
#
# COMPACT_ATOMS: atom_id res chain seq x y z
N MET A 1 -30.81 -21.26 -31.00
CA MET A 1 -30.20 -19.97 -31.39
C MET A 1 -30.60 -18.80 -30.48
N THR A 2 -31.83 -18.74 -29.97
CA THR A 2 -32.35 -17.61 -29.15
C THR A 2 -31.68 -17.42 -27.78
N LYS A 3 -31.31 -18.49 -27.06
CA LYS A 3 -30.67 -18.39 -25.73
C LYS A 3 -29.27 -17.77 -25.76
N THR A 4 -28.49 -18.06 -26.80
CA THR A 4 -27.13 -17.54 -26.99
C THR A 4 -27.18 -16.05 -27.32
N VAL A 5 -28.12 -15.63 -28.17
CA VAL A 5 -28.35 -14.22 -28.51
C VAL A 5 -28.83 -13.43 -27.27
N TYR A 6 -29.69 -14.00 -26.44
CA TYR A 6 -30.14 -13.37 -25.19
C TYR A 6 -29.00 -13.20 -24.16
N ARG A 7 -28.09 -14.18 -24.05
CA ARG A 7 -26.89 -14.05 -23.20
C ARG A 7 -25.98 -12.93 -23.68
N TYR A 8 -25.75 -12.79 -24.98
CA TYR A 8 -24.95 -11.68 -25.52
C TYR A 8 -25.62 -10.31 -25.32
N LEU A 9 -26.95 -10.23 -25.46
CA LEU A 9 -27.69 -8.99 -25.20
C LEU A 9 -27.61 -8.56 -23.73
N ILE A 10 -27.70 -9.50 -22.78
CA ILE A 10 -27.55 -9.19 -21.35
C ILE A 10 -26.12 -8.73 -21.04
N SER A 11 -25.09 -9.40 -21.58
CA SER A 11 -23.71 -8.99 -21.38
C SER A 11 -23.43 -7.60 -21.96
N LEU A 12 -23.97 -7.28 -23.15
CA LEU A 12 -23.84 -5.96 -23.76
C LEU A 12 -24.53 -4.87 -22.90
N ALA A 13 -25.72 -5.15 -22.39
CA ALA A 13 -26.47 -4.22 -21.54
C ALA A 13 -25.72 -3.93 -20.23
N MET A 14 -25.08 -4.93 -19.62
CA MET A 14 -24.30 -4.75 -18.40
C MET A 14 -23.07 -3.86 -18.65
N ILE A 15 -22.35 -4.06 -19.76
CA ILE A 15 -21.17 -3.25 -20.13
C ILE A 15 -21.55 -1.77 -20.36
N LEU A 16 -22.69 -1.51 -20.99
CA LEU A 16 -23.18 -0.14 -21.21
C LEU A 16 -23.45 0.60 -19.90
N ILE A 17 -24.00 -0.08 -18.89
CA ILE A 17 -24.30 0.51 -17.57
C ILE A 17 -23.02 0.91 -16.82
N LEU A 18 -21.92 0.16 -16.98
CA LEU A 18 -20.65 0.50 -16.31
C LEU A 18 -19.94 1.72 -16.93
N SER A 19 -20.30 2.14 -18.14
CA SER A 19 -19.60 3.21 -18.86
C SER A 19 -20.07 4.64 -18.54
N THR A 20 -21.14 4.82 -17.75
CA THR A 20 -21.70 6.15 -17.46
C THR A 20 -21.14 6.83 -16.20
N ALA A 21 -20.13 6.25 -15.54
CA ALA A 21 -19.59 6.77 -14.27
C ALA A 21 -18.42 7.77 -14.42
N CYS A 22 -18.36 8.49 -15.54
CA CYS A 22 -17.34 9.53 -15.74
C CYS A 22 -17.99 10.86 -16.10
N GLU A 23 -18.61 11.49 -15.10
CA GLU A 23 -19.00 12.90 -15.19
C GLU A 23 -17.89 13.76 -14.57
N PRO A 24 -17.33 14.74 -15.31
CA PRO A 24 -16.39 15.68 -14.74
C PRO A 24 -17.11 16.69 -13.83
N LEU A 25 -16.58 16.87 -12.62
CA LEU A 25 -16.99 17.93 -11.69
C LEU A 25 -16.77 19.31 -12.34
N ALA A 26 -17.85 19.97 -12.74
CA ALA A 26 -17.81 21.37 -13.15
C ALA A 26 -17.53 22.26 -11.93
N GLN A 27 -16.38 22.95 -11.94
CA GLN A 27 -16.08 24.02 -10.98
C GLN A 27 -17.04 25.21 -11.19
N PRO A 28 -17.56 25.83 -10.12
CA PRO A 28 -18.33 27.06 -10.25
C PRO A 28 -17.42 28.19 -10.71
N VAL A 29 -17.73 28.74 -11.89
CA VAL A 29 -17.17 30.00 -12.40
C VAL A 29 -17.59 31.15 -11.49
N GLN A 30 -16.59 31.89 -11.03
CA GLN A 30 -16.69 33.09 -10.22
C GLN A 30 -17.36 34.22 -11.02
N SER A 31 -18.52 34.68 -10.54
CA SER A 31 -19.21 35.83 -11.13
C SER A 31 -18.35 37.09 -11.04
N THR A 32 -18.01 37.64 -12.21
CA THR A 32 -17.55 39.02 -12.35
C THR A 32 -18.66 39.96 -11.90
N VAL A 33 -18.45 40.68 -10.80
CA VAL A 33 -19.34 41.75 -10.35
C VAL A 33 -19.00 43.04 -11.11
N THR A 34 -19.99 43.54 -11.83
CA THR A 34 -20.07 44.86 -12.46
C THR A 34 -19.82 45.97 -11.43
N VAL A 35 -18.84 46.84 -11.69
CA VAL A 35 -18.58 48.08 -10.95
C VAL A 35 -19.47 49.20 -11.47
N PRO A 36 -20.27 49.89 -10.64
CA PRO A 36 -20.85 51.18 -10.98
C PRO A 36 -19.96 52.34 -10.52
N GLU A 37 -20.18 53.44 -11.22
CA GLU A 37 -19.39 54.66 -11.37
C GLU A 37 -19.38 55.62 -10.17
N ALA A 38 -18.20 56.21 -9.94
CA ALA A 38 -17.85 57.52 -9.36
C ALA A 38 -18.61 58.11 -8.14
N ALA A 39 -17.86 58.29 -7.04
CA ALA A 39 -18.00 59.42 -6.12
C ALA A 39 -16.62 59.85 -5.55
N LEU A 40 -16.46 61.16 -5.35
CA LEU A 40 -15.26 61.96 -4.96
C LEU A 40 -14.46 61.46 -3.73
N PRO A 41 -13.19 61.86 -3.55
CA PRO A 41 -12.26 61.26 -2.60
C PRO A 41 -12.48 61.78 -1.18
N THR A 42 -12.60 60.86 -0.23
CA THR A 42 -12.34 61.07 1.19
C THR A 42 -11.02 60.40 1.51
N GLU A 43 -10.07 61.13 2.11
CA GLU A 43 -8.74 60.60 2.45
C GLU A 43 -8.86 59.37 3.34
N THR A 44 -8.34 58.26 2.82
CA THR A 44 -8.26 56.96 3.50
C THR A 44 -6.94 56.93 4.27
N PRO A 45 -6.93 56.60 5.58
CA PRO A 45 -5.68 56.40 6.30
C PRO A 45 -4.89 55.24 5.68
N GLU A 46 -3.58 55.46 5.53
CA GLU A 46 -2.63 54.52 4.95
C GLU A 46 -2.75 53.13 5.63
N PRO A 47 -2.89 52.03 4.86
CA PRO A 47 -3.05 50.70 5.43
C PRO A 47 -1.75 50.28 6.13
N THR A 48 -1.82 50.09 7.45
CA THR A 48 -0.75 49.48 8.24
C THR A 48 -0.41 48.10 7.65
N PRO A 49 0.87 47.79 7.35
CA PRO A 49 1.25 46.47 6.86
C PRO A 49 0.97 45.42 7.93
N ILE A 50 0.12 44.44 7.60
CA ILE A 50 -0.16 43.29 8.46
C ILE A 50 1.10 42.41 8.46
N PRO A 51 1.69 42.07 9.62
CA PRO A 51 2.81 41.14 9.66
C PRO A 51 2.36 39.77 9.11
N PRO A 52 3.21 39.07 8.34
CA PRO A 52 2.85 37.74 7.83
C PRO A 52 2.58 36.80 9.00
N ILE A 53 1.39 36.19 9.02
CA ILE A 53 1.07 35.10 9.93
C ILE A 53 1.97 33.91 9.57
N PRO A 54 2.71 33.32 10.52
CA PRO A 54 3.49 32.12 10.23
C PRO A 54 2.54 31.00 9.79
N THR A 55 2.69 30.53 8.55
CA THR A 55 2.00 29.34 8.07
C THR A 55 2.61 28.11 8.76
N PRO A 56 1.81 27.20 9.34
CA PRO A 56 2.33 25.95 9.88
C PRO A 56 3.11 25.21 8.79
N THR A 57 4.41 25.00 9.01
CA THR A 57 5.23 24.16 8.14
C THR A 57 4.95 22.71 8.54
N GLU A 58 4.39 21.91 7.65
CA GLU A 58 4.19 20.48 7.90
C GLU A 58 5.55 19.81 8.11
N ALA A 59 5.67 19.07 9.21
CA ALA A 59 6.87 18.30 9.50
C ALA A 59 6.99 17.13 8.50
N PRO A 60 8.21 16.77 8.06
CA PRO A 60 8.39 15.67 7.14
C PRO A 60 7.94 14.35 7.77
N VAL A 61 7.24 13.53 7.00
CA VAL A 61 6.79 12.19 7.43
C VAL A 61 8.01 11.28 7.61
N LYS A 62 8.13 10.70 8.80
CA LYS A 62 9.18 9.74 9.16
C LYS A 62 8.61 8.31 9.13
N VAL A 63 9.21 7.46 8.32
CA VAL A 63 8.83 6.05 8.13
C VAL A 63 9.98 5.15 8.55
N TRP A 64 9.69 4.17 9.39
CA TRP A 64 10.62 3.09 9.66
C TRP A 64 10.36 1.92 8.73
N PHE A 65 11.42 1.42 8.11
CA PHE A 65 11.37 0.27 7.22
C PHE A 65 11.92 -0.95 7.96
N GLU A 66 11.13 -2.02 8.02
CA GLU A 66 11.55 -3.28 8.62
C GLU A 66 12.82 -3.80 7.90
N PRO A 67 13.94 -4.02 8.61
CA PRO A 67 15.22 -4.41 7.99
C PRO A 67 15.18 -5.74 7.25
N ALA A 68 14.17 -6.57 7.53
CA ALA A 68 13.98 -7.85 6.88
C ALA A 68 13.15 -7.78 5.59
N LEU A 69 12.70 -6.59 5.17
CA LEU A 69 12.08 -6.42 3.86
C LEU A 69 13.04 -6.79 2.73
N PRO A 70 12.54 -7.20 1.56
CA PRO A 70 13.40 -7.56 0.43
C PRO A 70 14.32 -6.38 0.06
N ASN A 71 15.63 -6.61 -0.04
CA ASN A 71 16.58 -5.55 -0.41
C ASN A 71 16.25 -4.94 -1.78
N ASP A 72 15.77 -5.75 -2.73
CA ASP A 72 15.33 -5.27 -4.04
C ASP A 72 14.22 -4.20 -3.93
N LEU A 73 13.29 -4.37 -2.98
CA LEU A 73 12.24 -3.37 -2.71
C LEU A 73 12.83 -2.08 -2.13
N LEU A 74 13.75 -2.19 -1.17
CA LEU A 74 14.33 -1.02 -0.48
C LEU A 74 15.33 -0.26 -1.37
N GLU A 75 16.13 -0.96 -2.15
CA GLU A 75 17.23 -0.40 -2.93
C GLU A 75 16.84 -0.01 -4.36
N ASN A 76 15.78 -0.59 -4.92
CA ASN A 76 15.32 -0.27 -6.28
C ASN A 76 14.01 0.52 -6.26
N GLU A 77 12.92 -0.09 -5.79
CA GLU A 77 11.58 0.49 -5.90
C GLU A 77 11.36 1.67 -4.94
N LEU A 78 11.81 1.54 -3.69
CA LEU A 78 11.57 2.52 -2.63
C LEU A 78 12.80 3.37 -2.30
N LYS A 79 13.89 3.28 -3.07
CA LYS A 79 15.17 3.94 -2.76
C LYS A 79 15.02 5.41 -2.38
N ALA A 80 14.36 6.18 -3.24
CA ALA A 80 14.15 7.61 -3.02
C ALA A 80 13.32 7.90 -1.76
N PHE A 81 12.34 7.05 -1.47
CA PHE A 81 11.47 7.19 -0.31
C PHE A 81 12.20 6.82 1.00
N VAL A 82 13.01 5.77 0.99
CA VAL A 82 13.88 5.40 2.11
C VAL A 82 14.88 6.53 2.41
N GLU A 83 15.48 7.13 1.37
CA GLU A 83 16.42 8.24 1.52
C GLU A 83 15.77 9.53 2.06
N GLN A 84 14.52 9.82 1.66
CA GLN A 84 13.80 11.03 2.05
C GLN A 84 13.13 10.93 3.42
N SER A 85 12.57 9.77 3.75
CA SER A 85 11.66 9.58 4.88
C SER A 85 12.12 8.52 5.88
N GLY A 86 13.22 7.81 5.61
CA GLY A 86 13.78 6.79 6.50
C GLY A 86 14.14 7.35 7.87
N ALA A 87 13.64 6.70 8.91
CA ALA A 87 13.95 7.03 10.29
C ALA A 87 14.07 5.78 11.17
N GLU A 88 14.71 5.93 12.32
CA GLU A 88 14.74 4.92 13.37
C GLU A 88 13.33 4.62 13.89
N LYS A 89 13.08 3.37 14.31
CA LYS A 89 11.75 2.90 14.75
C LYS A 89 11.13 3.77 15.86
N LYS A 90 11.96 4.35 16.72
CA LYS A 90 11.52 5.21 17.84
C LYS A 90 11.10 6.60 17.41
N GLU A 91 11.56 7.06 16.25
CA GLU A 91 11.31 8.41 15.73
C GLU A 91 10.29 8.44 14.59
N SER A 92 9.96 7.27 14.03
CA SER A 92 8.99 7.12 12.96
C SER A 92 7.55 7.21 13.46
N SER A 93 6.70 7.93 12.73
CA SER A 93 5.25 7.92 12.93
C SER A 93 4.56 6.81 12.14
N LEU A 94 5.22 6.26 11.12
CA LEU A 94 4.73 5.18 10.26
C LEU A 94 5.75 4.04 10.20
N GLN A 95 5.26 2.82 10.01
CA GLN A 95 6.09 1.62 9.89
C GLN A 95 5.68 0.84 8.65
N LEU A 96 6.67 0.47 7.83
CA LEU A 96 6.51 -0.51 6.77
C LEU A 96 7.09 -1.83 7.25
N THR A 97 6.22 -2.81 7.50
CA THR A 97 6.57 -4.13 8.02
C THR A 97 5.65 -5.21 7.44
N PHE A 98 5.94 -6.48 7.72
CA PHE A 98 5.04 -7.59 7.42
C PHE A 98 3.84 -7.54 8.37
N SER A 99 2.63 -7.49 7.81
CA SER A 99 1.40 -7.41 8.59
C SER A 99 0.24 -8.05 7.82
N PRO A 100 -0.69 -8.76 8.50
CA PRO A 100 -1.95 -9.18 7.91
C PRO A 100 -2.95 -8.02 7.72
N GLU A 101 -2.72 -6.88 8.38
CA GLU A 101 -3.58 -5.70 8.35
C GLU A 101 -2.87 -4.50 7.70
N GLY A 102 -3.62 -3.63 7.03
CA GLY A 102 -3.06 -2.41 6.41
C GLY A 102 -2.18 -2.71 5.20
N GLU A 103 -2.60 -3.65 4.34
CA GLU A 103 -1.83 -4.14 3.21
C GLU A 103 -1.51 -3.03 2.20
N LEU A 104 -0.21 -2.78 1.99
CA LEU A 104 0.31 -1.90 0.95
C LEU A 104 0.90 -2.68 -0.23
N SER A 105 1.33 -3.92 0.01
CA SER A 105 1.94 -4.82 -0.97
C SER A 105 1.83 -6.27 -0.50
N GLN A 106 1.72 -7.20 -1.44
CA GLN A 106 1.65 -8.64 -1.18
C GLN A 106 2.92 -9.34 -1.64
N TRP A 107 3.45 -10.25 -0.81
CA TRP A 107 4.56 -11.14 -1.17
C TRP A 107 4.11 -12.59 -1.05
N ILE A 108 4.31 -13.36 -2.13
CA ILE A 108 3.95 -14.78 -2.17
C ILE A 108 5.23 -15.59 -2.24
N PHE A 109 5.49 -16.37 -1.19
CA PHE A 109 6.62 -17.30 -1.15
C PHE A 109 6.15 -18.69 -1.56
N ALA A 110 6.87 -19.33 -2.49
CA ALA A 110 6.60 -20.69 -2.92
C ALA A 110 7.59 -21.66 -2.28
N LEU A 111 7.08 -22.73 -1.68
CA LEU A 111 7.89 -23.86 -1.22
C LEU A 111 8.36 -24.66 -2.44
N VAL A 112 9.67 -24.75 -2.61
CA VAL A 112 10.30 -25.48 -3.72
C VAL A 112 11.26 -26.52 -3.17
N ALA A 113 11.37 -27.66 -3.84
CA ALA A 113 12.44 -28.61 -3.57
C ALA A 113 13.40 -28.70 -4.76
N PRO A 114 14.70 -28.92 -4.47
CA PRO A 114 15.73 -28.95 -5.51
C PRO A 114 15.59 -30.12 -6.51
N PHE A 115 14.74 -31.12 -6.24
CA PHE A 115 14.49 -32.26 -7.13
C PHE A 115 13.03 -32.72 -7.07
N ALA A 116 12.53 -33.37 -8.14
CA ALA A 116 11.13 -33.69 -8.41
C ALA A 116 10.49 -34.80 -7.53
N THR A 117 10.78 -34.85 -6.23
CA THR A 117 10.29 -35.90 -5.33
C THR A 117 9.73 -35.39 -4.01
N VAL A 118 9.24 -34.15 -3.96
CA VAL A 118 8.28 -33.81 -2.88
C VAL A 118 6.97 -34.46 -3.28
N THR A 119 6.37 -35.19 -2.33
CA THR A 119 4.98 -35.63 -2.42
C THR A 119 4.13 -34.49 -2.99
N ASP A 120 3.31 -34.80 -4.00
CA ASP A 120 2.41 -33.83 -4.62
C ASP A 120 1.64 -33.08 -3.52
N SER A 121 1.89 -31.77 -3.46
CA SER A 121 1.30 -30.79 -2.53
C SER A 121 1.58 -30.98 -1.03
N VAL A 122 2.28 -30.01 -0.44
CA VAL A 122 2.21 -29.70 0.99
C VAL A 122 1.03 -28.75 1.20
N THR A 123 0.13 -29.08 2.12
CA THR A 123 -0.96 -28.16 2.50
C THR A 123 -0.47 -27.09 3.48
N THR A 124 -1.17 -25.96 3.54
CA THR A 124 -0.89 -24.89 4.51
C THR A 124 -1.00 -25.40 5.95
N GLU A 125 -1.96 -26.30 6.23
CA GLU A 125 -2.14 -26.88 7.57
C GLU A 125 -0.94 -27.74 7.98
N GLU A 126 -0.43 -28.60 7.09
CA GLU A 126 0.78 -29.41 7.36
C GLU A 126 2.02 -28.53 7.55
N PHE A 127 2.16 -27.48 6.75
CA PHE A 127 3.24 -26.50 6.91
C PHE A 127 3.16 -25.79 8.26
N LEU A 128 1.98 -25.31 8.65
CA LEU A 128 1.78 -24.62 9.92
C LEU A 128 1.96 -25.56 11.11
N ASP A 129 1.54 -26.82 11.02
CA ASP A 129 1.73 -27.81 12.08
C ASP A 129 3.22 -28.18 12.24
N PHE A 130 3.96 -28.29 11.13
CA PHE A 130 5.43 -28.40 11.19
C PHE A 130 6.07 -27.16 11.82
N TRP A 131 5.66 -25.96 11.39
CA TRP A 131 6.22 -24.70 11.87
C TRP A 131 5.96 -24.50 13.36
N GLN A 132 4.71 -24.62 13.81
CA GLN A 132 4.29 -24.24 15.16
C GLN A 132 4.41 -25.38 16.17
N ASN A 133 4.26 -26.64 15.74
CA ASN A 133 4.23 -27.80 16.63
C ASN A 133 5.39 -28.78 16.39
N GLY A 134 6.22 -28.58 15.36
CA GLY A 134 7.33 -29.49 15.04
C GLY A 134 6.86 -30.87 14.55
N ALA A 135 5.67 -30.93 13.94
CA ALA A 135 5.06 -32.18 13.46
C ALA A 135 5.90 -32.88 12.38
N SER A 136 5.53 -34.12 12.04
CA SER A 136 6.16 -34.83 10.93
C SER A 136 5.84 -34.11 9.61
N PHE A 137 6.87 -33.81 8.83
CA PHE A 137 6.75 -33.06 7.58
C PHE A 137 7.50 -33.77 6.45
N PRO A 138 7.08 -33.61 5.17
CA PRO A 138 7.77 -34.25 4.05
C PRO A 138 9.25 -33.86 3.89
N ALA A 139 9.65 -32.71 4.44
CA ALA A 139 11.04 -32.30 4.56
C ALA A 139 11.52 -32.37 6.02
N THR A 140 12.80 -32.66 6.21
CA THR A 140 13.44 -32.69 7.54
C THR A 140 13.88 -31.32 8.03
N GLU A 141 14.05 -30.38 7.12
CA GLU A 141 14.52 -29.01 7.34
C GLU A 141 14.01 -28.13 6.19
N LEU A 142 13.54 -26.92 6.52
CA LEU A 142 13.22 -25.91 5.52
C LEU A 142 14.42 -25.02 5.30
N VAL A 143 14.78 -24.76 4.05
CA VAL A 143 15.83 -23.79 3.73
C VAL A 143 15.17 -22.60 3.05
N MET A 144 15.40 -21.39 3.58
CA MET A 144 14.78 -20.17 3.06
C MET A 144 15.71 -18.97 3.18
N GLU A 145 15.38 -17.94 2.42
CA GLU A 145 16.07 -16.64 2.48
C GLU A 145 15.63 -15.88 3.75
N LYS A 146 16.46 -14.95 4.24
CA LYS A 146 16.26 -14.24 5.52
C LYS A 146 14.96 -13.43 5.55
N THR A 147 14.59 -12.80 4.46
CA THR A 147 13.32 -12.07 4.34
C THR A 147 12.13 -13.02 4.43
N ALA A 148 12.19 -14.17 3.75
CA ALA A 148 11.13 -15.17 3.86
C ALA A 148 10.98 -15.67 5.31
N PHE A 149 12.10 -15.98 5.96
CA PHE A 149 12.11 -16.39 7.37
C PHE A 149 11.51 -15.32 8.28
N ALA A 150 11.91 -14.06 8.13
CA ALA A 150 11.38 -12.96 8.94
C ALA A 150 9.89 -12.72 8.71
N GLY A 151 9.44 -12.76 7.46
CA GLY A 151 8.02 -12.62 7.12
C GLY A 151 7.17 -13.74 7.74
N LEU A 152 7.60 -14.99 7.58
CA LEU A 152 6.92 -16.15 8.17
C LEU A 152 6.91 -16.09 9.70
N LYS A 153 8.02 -15.69 10.31
CA LYS A 153 8.12 -15.52 11.76
C LYS A 153 7.19 -14.42 12.28
N THR A 154 7.09 -13.29 11.58
CA THR A 154 6.16 -12.21 11.96
C THR A 154 4.71 -12.67 11.86
N MET A 155 4.37 -13.48 10.85
CA MET A 155 3.01 -13.97 10.64
C MET A 155 2.61 -15.13 11.56
N TYR A 156 3.52 -16.06 11.84
CA TYR A 156 3.21 -17.35 12.46
C TYR A 156 3.95 -17.62 13.78
N GLY A 157 4.85 -16.72 14.20
CA GLY A 157 5.68 -16.87 15.39
C GLY A 157 7.00 -17.61 15.15
N GLU A 158 7.76 -17.85 16.21
CA GLU A 158 9.01 -18.61 16.15
C GLU A 158 8.75 -20.07 15.72
N PRO A 159 9.56 -20.64 14.81
CA PRO A 159 9.41 -22.02 14.40
C PRO A 159 9.91 -22.99 15.47
N VAL A 160 9.19 -24.09 15.64
CA VAL A 160 9.60 -25.29 16.40
C VAL A 160 10.24 -26.31 15.45
N GLY A 161 9.74 -26.41 14.22
CA GLY A 161 10.35 -27.19 13.15
C GLY A 161 11.75 -26.69 12.79
N LYS A 162 12.58 -27.55 12.18
CA LYS A 162 13.92 -27.17 11.72
C LYS A 162 13.82 -26.30 10.46
N VAL A 163 14.38 -25.09 10.51
CA VAL A 163 14.40 -24.11 9.42
C VAL A 163 15.73 -23.36 9.34
#